data_AF-A0A5A7TX54-F1
#
_entry.id   AF-A0A5A7TX54-F1
#
_cell.length_a   1.000
_cell.length_b   1.000
_cell.length_c   1.000
_cell.angle_alpha   90.00
_cell.angle_beta   90.00
_cell.angle_gamma   90.00
#
_symmetry.space_group_name_H-M   'P 1'
#
loop_
_entity.id
_entity.type
_entity.pdbx_description
1 polymer ?
#
loop_
_entity_poly.entity_id
_entity_poly.type
_entity_poly.pdbx_seq_one_letter_code
_entity_poly.pdbx_strand_id
1 'polypeptide(L)'
;MKASKLLNQGTWSILASIVDTREPEVSLSSELLVREYLDVFPDELLRLPPSREIDFVIELEPGTTPISRAPYKMALAELKDLKVQLQKLLNKGFIRPSVSPRGGTILFVKKKDGSMHLCINYRELNKVTFKNRYP
;
A
#
# COMPACT_ATOMS: atom_id res chain seq x y z
N MET A 1 -2.78 -36.35 7.65
CA MET A 1 -1.59 -37.09 8.13
C MET A 1 -1.40 -36.73 9.60
N LYS A 2 -1.43 -37.68 10.55
CA LYS A 2 -1.35 -37.37 12.00
C LYS A 2 0.12 -37.19 12.41
N ALA A 3 0.42 -36.15 13.19
CA ALA A 3 1.79 -35.80 13.63
C ALA A 3 2.52 -36.95 14.34
N SER A 4 1.79 -37.81 15.05
CA SER A 4 2.34 -39.02 15.68
C SER A 4 3.00 -40.01 14.71
N LYS A 5 2.53 -40.05 13.45
CA LYS A 5 3.07 -40.96 12.44
C LYS A 5 4.45 -40.49 11.92
N LEU A 6 4.70 -39.17 11.92
CA LEU A 6 5.96 -38.56 11.48
C LEU A 6 7.05 -38.63 12.57
N LEU A 7 6.64 -38.47 13.83
CA LEU A 7 7.51 -38.67 15.00
C LEU A 7 8.07 -40.10 15.07
N ASN A 8 7.21 -41.10 14.83
CA ASN A 8 7.62 -42.51 14.81
C ASN A 8 8.55 -42.89 13.65
N GLN A 9 8.72 -42.00 12.67
CA GLN A 9 9.65 -42.17 11.54
C GLN A 9 11.02 -41.54 11.78
N GLY A 10 11.31 -41.09 13.02
CA GLY A 10 12.58 -40.46 13.37
C GLY A 10 12.73 -39.04 12.85
N THR A 11 11.63 -38.41 12.42
CA THR A 11 11.64 -37.03 11.94
C THR A 11 11.69 -36.09 13.13
N TRP A 12 12.62 -35.13 13.10
CA TRP A 12 12.74 -34.13 14.15
C TRP A 12 11.50 -33.23 14.13
N SER A 13 10.90 -33.01 15.29
CA SER A 13 9.76 -32.11 15.43
C SER A 13 9.92 -31.23 16.66
N ILE A 14 9.48 -29.98 16.55
CA ILE A 14 9.48 -29.03 17.65
C ILE A 14 8.10 -29.08 18.31
N LEU A 15 8.04 -29.50 19.58
CA LEU A 15 6.79 -29.66 20.34
C LEU A 15 6.31 -28.32 20.91
N ALA A 16 7.24 -27.46 21.30
CA ALA A 16 6.98 -26.12 21.80
C ALA A 16 8.18 -25.21 21.51
N SER A 17 7.90 -23.96 21.17
CA SER A 17 8.90 -22.89 21.09
C SER A 17 8.66 -21.96 22.26
N ILE A 18 9.67 -21.73 23.09
CA ILE A 18 9.63 -20.75 24.18
C ILE A 18 10.30 -19.48 23.66
N VAL A 19 9.57 -18.38 23.67
CA VAL A 19 10.08 -17.04 23.35
C VAL A 19 10.14 -16.27 24.65
N ASP A 20 11.32 -15.82 25.07
CA ASP A 20 11.47 -15.01 26.27
C ASP A 20 10.94 -13.60 25.99
N THR A 21 9.84 -13.23 26.63
CA THR A 21 9.20 -11.91 26.47
C THR A 21 9.86 -10.81 27.31
N ARG A 22 10.92 -11.16 28.07
CA ARG A 22 11.71 -10.21 28.86
C ARG A 22 12.90 -9.66 28.08
N GLU A 23 13.28 -10.29 26.97
CA GLU A 23 14.19 -9.66 26.04
C GLU A 23 13.44 -8.51 25.33
N PRO A 24 14.04 -7.31 25.24
CA PRO A 24 13.45 -6.26 24.43
C PRO A 24 13.27 -6.80 23.01
N GLU A 25 12.12 -6.53 22.38
CA GLU A 25 11.91 -6.86 20.97
C GLU A 25 13.18 -6.48 20.20
N VAL A 26 13.81 -7.46 19.55
CA VAL A 26 15.04 -7.25 18.78
C VAL A 26 14.70 -6.20 17.74
N SER A 27 15.20 -4.98 17.93
CA SER A 27 14.97 -3.93 16.95
C SER A 27 15.67 -4.36 15.67
N LEU A 28 14.98 -4.31 14.53
CA LEU A 28 15.61 -4.58 13.23
C LEU A 28 16.87 -3.71 13.03
N SER A 29 16.91 -2.54 13.67
CA SER A 29 18.06 -1.64 13.74
C SER A 29 19.26 -2.15 14.54
N SER A 30 19.20 -3.35 15.13
CA SER A 30 20.34 -4.01 15.79
C SER A 30 21.16 -4.86 14.81
N GLU A 31 20.57 -5.24 13.67
CA GLU A 31 21.26 -5.97 12.62
C GLU A 31 22.22 -5.04 11.86
N LEU A 32 23.47 -5.48 11.69
CA LEU A 32 24.52 -4.68 11.03
C LEU A 32 24.11 -4.24 9.61
N LEU A 33 23.44 -5.12 8.86
CA LEU A 33 22.95 -4.83 7.52
C LEU A 33 21.86 -3.75 7.52
N VAL A 34 20.90 -3.82 8.44
CA VAL A 34 19.82 -2.82 8.53
C VAL A 34 20.39 -1.47 8.95
N ARG A 35 21.38 -1.45 9.86
CA ARG A 35 22.10 -0.23 10.24
C ARG A 35 22.85 0.42 9.08
N GLU A 36 23.45 -0.40 8.22
CA GLU A 36 24.19 0.08 7.05
C GLU A 36 23.26 0.72 6.00
N TYR A 37 22.02 0.23 5.87
CA TYR A 37 21.06 0.67 4.85
C TYR A 37 19.77 1.28 5.45
N LEU A 38 19.87 2.03 6.56
CA LEU A 38 18.70 2.62 7.23
C LEU A 38 17.86 3.53 6.32
N ASP A 39 18.49 4.14 5.31
CA ASP A 39 17.83 4.96 4.30
C ASP A 39 16.93 4.16 3.34
N VAL A 40 17.20 2.87 3.17
CA VAL A 40 16.39 1.93 2.37
C VAL A 40 15.20 1.37 3.17
N PHE A 41 15.28 1.39 4.50
CA PHE A 41 14.24 0.87 5.41
C PHE A 41 13.56 1.95 6.28
N PRO A 42 12.99 3.03 5.71
CA PRO A 42 12.30 4.04 6.50
C PRO A 42 10.92 3.55 6.97
N ASP A 43 10.52 3.93 8.19
CA ASP A 43 9.18 3.64 8.73
C ASP A 43 8.06 4.31 7.90
N GLU A 44 8.34 5.49 7.32
CA GLU A 44 7.45 6.18 6.39
C GLU A 44 8.19 6.72 5.16
N LEU A 45 7.57 6.58 3.99
CA LEU A 45 8.03 7.28 2.78
C LEU A 45 7.78 8.79 2.93
N LEU A 46 8.85 9.58 2.85
CA LEU A 46 8.83 11.03 3.04
C LEU A 46 8.57 11.82 1.76
N ARG A 47 8.99 11.30 0.61
CA ARG A 47 8.93 11.97 -0.69
C ARG A 47 8.83 10.98 -1.84
N LEU A 48 8.47 11.48 -3.02
CA LEU A 48 8.57 10.70 -4.25
C LEU A 48 10.01 10.24 -4.50
N PRO A 49 10.20 9.06 -5.11
CA PRO A 49 11.53 8.66 -5.56
C PRO A 49 12.08 9.69 -6.56
N PRO A 50 13.41 9.79 -6.69
CA PRO A 50 14.02 10.62 -7.73
C PRO A 50 13.52 10.20 -9.11
N SER A 51 13.45 11.17 -10.03
CA SER A 51 13.13 10.91 -11.43
C SER A 51 14.08 9.87 -12.01
N ARG A 52 13.53 8.93 -12.78
CA ARG A 52 14.29 7.88 -13.48
C ARG A 52 14.18 8.10 -14.99
N GLU A 53 15.00 7.40 -15.76
CA GLU A 53 14.96 7.46 -17.23
C GLU A 53 13.65 6.93 -17.82
N ILE A 54 12.97 6.04 -17.09
CA ILE A 54 11.74 5.38 -17.51
C ILE A 54 10.58 5.90 -16.66
N ASP A 55 9.61 6.51 -17.32
CA ASP A 55 8.33 6.90 -16.72
C ASP A 55 7.30 5.77 -16.78
N PHE A 56 6.44 5.72 -15.78
CA PHE A 56 5.29 4.81 -15.79
C PHE A 56 4.15 5.42 -16.61
N VAL A 57 4.05 5.02 -17.88
CA VAL A 57 2.99 5.47 -18.78
C VAL A 57 1.76 4.57 -18.65
N ILE A 58 0.59 5.19 -18.44
CA ILE A 58 -0.70 4.49 -18.46
C ILE A 58 -1.29 4.64 -19.87
N GLU A 59 -1.08 3.62 -20.70
CA GLU A 59 -1.62 3.57 -22.05
C GLU A 59 -3.13 3.23 -22.02
N LEU A 60 -3.93 3.99 -22.77
CA LEU A 60 -5.37 3.80 -22.86
C LEU A 60 -5.75 3.42 -24.29
N GLU A 61 -6.84 2.67 -24.44
CA GLU A 61 -7.41 2.33 -25.74
C GLU A 61 -7.67 3.60 -26.58
N PRO A 62 -7.26 3.63 -27.87
CA PRO A 62 -7.47 4.78 -28.73
C PRO A 62 -8.94 5.18 -28.82
N GLY A 63 -9.23 6.47 -28.79
CA GLY A 63 -10.61 6.98 -28.85
C GLY A 63 -11.36 6.94 -27.51
N THR A 64 -10.73 6.52 -26.41
CA THR A 64 -11.32 6.56 -25.07
C THR A 64 -11.70 7.99 -24.67
N THR A 65 -13.00 8.21 -24.40
CA THR A 65 -13.50 9.48 -23.86
C THR A 65 -13.05 9.68 -22.41
N PRO A 66 -12.89 10.94 -21.93
CA PRO A 66 -12.53 11.19 -20.55
C PRO A 66 -13.55 10.60 -19.56
N ILE A 67 -13.09 9.75 -18.65
CA ILE A 67 -13.91 9.16 -17.59
C ILE A 67 -13.96 10.12 -16.41
N SER A 68 -15.15 10.65 -16.09
CA SER A 68 -15.37 11.46 -14.90
C SER A 68 -16.64 11.01 -14.19
N ARG A 69 -16.49 10.61 -12.92
CA ARG A 69 -17.61 10.22 -12.06
C ARG A 69 -17.76 11.17 -10.89
N ALA A 70 -19.02 11.46 -10.54
CA ALA A 70 -19.33 12.19 -9.32
C ALA A 70 -18.79 11.42 -8.09
N PRO A 71 -18.19 12.12 -7.11
CA PRO A 71 -17.79 11.50 -5.85
C PRO A 71 -18.99 10.84 -5.14
N TYR A 72 -18.72 9.77 -4.40
CA TYR A 72 -19.73 9.18 -3.53
C TYR A 72 -20.13 10.15 -2.42
N LYS A 73 -21.37 10.02 -1.94
CA LYS A 73 -21.82 10.74 -0.74
C LYS A 73 -21.00 10.24 0.45
N MET A 74 -20.45 11.18 1.21
CA MET A 74 -19.63 10.90 2.39
C MET A 74 -20.26 11.51 3.63
N ALA A 75 -20.13 10.82 4.76
CA ALA A 75 -20.48 11.34 6.06
C ALA A 75 -19.49 12.44 6.52
N LEU A 76 -19.87 13.22 7.52
CA LEU A 76 -19.01 14.29 8.04
C LEU A 76 -17.65 13.79 8.56
N ALA A 77 -17.62 12.60 9.18
CA ALA A 77 -16.39 11.97 9.66
C ALA A 77 -15.46 11.61 8.49
N GLU A 78 -16.00 11.01 7.43
CA GLU A 78 -15.25 10.65 6.22
C GLU A 78 -14.68 11.89 5.52
N LEU A 79 -15.45 12.98 5.44
CA LEU A 79 -14.98 14.24 4.86
C LEU A 79 -13.82 14.86 5.65
N LYS A 80 -13.85 14.76 6.99
CA LYS A 80 -12.73 15.21 7.85
C LYS A 80 -11.49 14.38 7.59
N ASP A 81 -11.61 13.05 7.58
CA ASP A 81 -10.50 12.14 7.31
C ASP A 81 -9.95 12.32 5.89
N LEU A 82 -10.82 12.54 4.90
CA LEU A 82 -10.44 12.83 3.52
C LEU A 82 -9.52 14.04 3.45
N LYS A 83 -9.90 15.14 4.11
CA LYS A 83 -9.11 16.37 4.12
C LYS A 83 -7.74 16.14 4.76
N VAL A 84 -7.68 15.42 5.88
CA VAL A 84 -6.43 15.12 6.59
C VAL A 84 -5.50 14.28 5.71
N GLN A 85 -6.01 13.20 5.10
CA GLN A 85 -5.20 12.31 4.26
C GLN A 85 -4.74 13.01 2.98
N LEU A 86 -5.60 13.77 2.30
CA LEU A 86 -5.21 14.56 1.12
C LEU A 86 -4.12 15.59 1.47
N GLN A 87 -4.24 16.29 2.61
CA GLN A 87 -3.21 17.23 3.03
C GLN A 87 -1.88 16.52 3.32
N LYS A 88 -1.90 15.35 3.97
CA LYS A 88 -0.68 14.54 4.19
C LYS A 88 -0.03 14.16 2.85
N LEU A 89 -0.81 13.72 1.86
CA LEU A 89 -0.30 13.37 0.52
C LEU A 89 0.24 14.58 -0.25
N LEU A 90 -0.42 15.73 -0.16
CA LEU A 90 0.04 17.00 -0.75
C LEU A 90 1.36 17.46 -0.12
N ASN A 91 1.45 17.44 1.21
CA ASN A 91 2.66 17.85 1.93
C ASN A 91 3.86 16.95 1.61
N LYS A 92 3.62 15.64 1.38
CA LYS A 92 4.64 14.69 0.93
C LYS A 92 5.00 14.81 -0.56
N GLY A 93 4.24 15.60 -1.32
CA GLY A 93 4.42 15.75 -2.76
C GLY A 93 3.98 14.53 -3.59
N PHE A 94 3.23 13.59 -3.01
CA PHE A 94 2.73 12.41 -3.72
C PHE A 94 1.61 12.74 -4.70
N ILE A 95 0.87 13.81 -4.45
CA ILE A 95 -0.19 14.31 -5.32
C ILE A 95 -0.05 15.82 -5.50
N ARG A 96 -0.73 16.35 -6.53
CA ARG A 96 -0.85 17.79 -6.78
C ARG A 96 -2.26 18.10 -7.29
N PRO A 97 -2.75 19.35 -7.14
CA PRO A 97 -3.96 19.79 -7.82
C PRO A 97 -3.86 19.57 -9.33
N SER A 98 -4.96 19.20 -9.97
CA SER A 98 -5.03 18.99 -11.41
C SER A 98 -6.35 19.51 -11.98
N VAL A 99 -6.34 19.89 -13.25
CA VAL A 99 -7.51 20.26 -14.05
C VAL A 99 -7.84 19.16 -15.08
N SER A 100 -7.62 17.90 -14.69
CA SER A 100 -7.83 16.75 -15.56
C SER A 100 -9.32 16.62 -15.93
N PRO A 101 -9.64 16.37 -17.21
CA PRO A 101 -11.01 16.03 -17.61
C PRO A 101 -11.44 14.64 -17.10
N ARG A 102 -10.48 13.84 -16.63
CA ARG A 102 -10.70 12.54 -15.99
C ARG A 102 -10.74 12.67 -14.47
N GLY A 103 -11.70 12.01 -13.84
CA GLY A 103 -11.88 11.98 -12.39
C GLY A 103 -12.30 10.60 -11.89
N GLY A 104 -11.62 10.11 -10.85
CA GLY A 104 -11.97 8.89 -10.14
C GLY A 104 -12.76 9.20 -8.86
N THR A 105 -13.63 8.28 -8.45
CA THR A 105 -14.32 8.38 -7.16
C THR A 105 -13.44 7.87 -6.03
N ILE A 106 -13.54 8.48 -4.86
CA ILE A 106 -12.85 8.04 -3.64
C ILE A 106 -13.77 7.16 -2.80
N LEU A 107 -13.21 6.14 -2.18
CA LEU A 107 -13.85 5.21 -1.25
C LEU A 107 -13.00 5.10 0.02
N PHE A 108 -13.65 4.91 1.16
CA PHE A 108 -12.96 4.58 2.40
C PHE A 108 -13.08 3.10 2.73
N VAL A 109 -11.98 2.52 3.18
CA VAL A 109 -11.93 1.15 3.71
C VAL A 109 -11.52 1.21 5.17
N LYS A 110 -12.27 0.56 6.05
CA LYS A 110 -11.95 0.48 7.47
C LYS A 110 -10.81 -0.51 7.70
N LYS A 111 -9.73 -0.07 8.34
CA LYS A 111 -8.64 -0.92 8.80
C LYS A 111 -9.01 -1.67 10.09
N LYS A 112 -8.20 -2.67 10.45
CA LYS A 112 -8.39 -3.46 11.67
C LYS A 112 -8.35 -2.60 12.94
N ASP A 113 -7.51 -1.57 12.95
CA ASP A 113 -7.37 -0.61 14.05
C ASP A 113 -8.53 0.41 14.13
N GLY A 114 -9.51 0.33 13.22
CA GLY A 114 -10.65 1.23 13.16
C GLY A 114 -10.44 2.50 12.33
N SER A 115 -9.21 2.80 11.89
CA SER A 115 -8.92 3.94 11.04
C SER A 115 -9.43 3.74 9.60
N MET A 116 -9.63 4.83 8.87
CA MET A 116 -10.06 4.78 7.48
C MET A 116 -8.87 4.87 6.51
N HIS A 117 -8.87 4.05 5.47
CA HIS A 117 -7.89 4.11 4.40
C HIS A 117 -8.54 4.67 3.13
N LEU A 118 -7.98 5.76 2.60
CA LEU A 118 -8.40 6.36 1.35
C LEU A 118 -8.03 5.45 0.16
N CYS A 119 -9.02 5.10 -0.65
CA CYS A 119 -8.85 4.30 -1.85
C CYS A 119 -9.47 5.00 -3.06
N ILE A 120 -8.73 5.10 -4.17
CA ILE A 120 -9.25 5.64 -5.42
C ILE A 120 -9.81 4.48 -6.24
N ASN A 121 -11.06 4.63 -6.69
CA ASN A 121 -11.73 3.64 -7.51
C ASN A 121 -11.33 3.79 -8.98
N TYR A 122 -10.27 3.09 -9.38
CA TYR A 122 -9.79 3.05 -10.77
C TYR A 122 -10.52 2.03 -11.66
N ARG A 123 -11.63 1.44 -11.23
CA ARG A 123 -12.28 0.33 -11.99
C ARG A 123 -12.61 0.68 -13.43
N GLU A 124 -13.09 1.89 -13.70
CA GLU A 124 -13.39 2.31 -15.08
C GLU A 124 -12.13 2.62 -15.89
N LEU A 125 -11.13 3.27 -15.27
CA LEU A 125 -9.85 3.52 -15.90
C LEU A 125 -9.17 2.19 -16.30
N ASN A 126 -9.11 1.24 -15.37
CA ASN A 126 -8.48 -0.07 -15.58
C ASN A 126 -9.16 -0.92 -16.67
N LYS A 127 -10.42 -0.64 -17.03
CA LYS A 127 -11.10 -1.34 -18.14
C LYS A 127 -10.59 -0.89 -19.50
N VAL A 128 -10.20 0.38 -19.61
CA VAL A 128 -9.75 1.01 -20.86
C VAL A 128 -8.23 1.16 -20.93
N THR A 129 -7.51 0.72 -19.89
CA THR A 129 -6.05 0.68 -19.86
C THR A 129 -5.55 -0.59 -20.54
N PHE A 130 -4.56 -0.44 -21.43
CA PHE A 130 -3.86 -1.58 -22.02
C PHE A 130 -3.17 -2.43 -20.95
N LYS A 131 -3.44 -3.72 -20.95
CA LYS A 131 -2.87 -4.65 -19.97
C LYS A 131 -1.47 -5.09 -20.40
N ASN A 132 -0.48 -4.27 -20.10
CA ASN A 132 0.92 -4.64 -20.28
C ASN A 132 1.34 -5.62 -19.17
N ARG A 133 1.44 -6.91 -19.50
CA ARG A 133 1.94 -7.94 -18.58
C ARG A 133 3.43 -8.11 -18.78
N TYR A 134 4.18 -7.99 -17.69
CA TYR A 134 5.59 -8.38 -17.68
C TYR A 134 5.70 -9.90 -17.95
N PRO A 135 6.67 -10.35 -18.75
CA PRO A 135 6.88 -11.77 -19.08
C PRO A 135 7.02 -12.68 -17.85
#